data_AF-A0A1X0P330-F1
#
_entry.id   AF-A0A1X0P330-F1
#
_cell.length_a   1.000
_cell.length_b   1.000
_cell.length_c   1.000
_cell.angle_alpha   90.00
_cell.angle_beta   90.00
_cell.angle_gamma   90.00
#
_symmetry.space_group_name_H-M   'P 1'
#
loop_
_entity.id
_entity.type
_entity.pdbx_description
1 polymer ?
#
loop_
_entity_poly.entity_id
_entity_poly.type
_entity_poly.pdbx_seq_one_letter_code
_entity_poly.pdbx_strand_id
1 'polypeptide(L)'
;MFVQLRGVVCLLVLLHCCVCVVTGEVAEVEPVECTDGEFMYTERSLNGSLMGADEILADGKTCLEVWKAEADECNKNADGVSADAASIDELVRQIKEKKKEEVMCEEVKKILQRYNESVEKSAKIAELTRNTKVVCESSAVGNLQNRVESIGKRLEVYRGYVFDDSDYTKCRRDWRTSRVTEIEVKYKLMNDVKAQMDDVRAKTQLCRVKSYVQSPNDVMKGAIADYNRVCETDVDIKYLKQVPSVEKITKDGGTVQSTPDTRTKVVGAIKFSNGTTVKEVREGEIDQETEVKNETFLVDVNGGAPRISQKNIQEIERKFKELRPKVGEELKREEGKRLAEERMRLERLAEEERKRQEKLAEEDRKRQVKLVEEERKKQEKLAEEERRKRDKQDEEERKKQEKLAEEEKAKQELERKAKEEVERAKKAKKKDSSLSPALEHSPLLLLLLSVLGCTLVC
;
A
#
# COMPACT_ATOMS: atom_id res chain seq x y z
N MET A 1 27.15 18.59 59.27
CA MET A 1 27.74 18.33 57.93
C MET A 1 27.59 16.87 57.48
N PHE A 2 28.27 15.88 58.09
CA PHE A 2 28.27 14.47 57.59
C PHE A 2 26.88 13.85 57.30
N VAL A 3 25.83 14.18 58.07
CA VAL A 3 24.47 13.67 57.83
C VAL A 3 23.88 14.20 56.50
N GLN A 4 24.15 15.46 56.14
CA GLN A 4 23.67 16.06 54.89
C GLN A 4 24.37 15.45 53.67
N LEU A 5 25.67 15.16 53.78
CA LEU A 5 26.44 14.49 52.72
C LEU A 5 25.89 13.09 52.39
N ARG A 6 25.46 12.32 53.39
CA ARG A 6 24.84 10.99 53.16
C ARG A 6 23.57 11.09 52.31
N GLY A 7 22.71 12.08 52.57
CA GLY A 7 21.51 12.31 51.76
C GLY A 7 21.84 12.60 50.29
N VAL A 8 22.80 13.48 50.03
CA VAL A 8 23.23 13.83 48.66
C VAL A 8 23.84 12.63 47.93
N VAL A 9 24.65 11.80 48.60
CA VAL A 9 25.24 10.59 47.99
C VAL A 9 24.16 9.58 47.60
N CYS A 10 23.18 9.31 48.48
CA CYS A 10 22.07 8.41 48.14
C CYS A 10 21.23 8.95 46.96
N LEU A 11 21.01 10.27 46.91
CA LEU A 11 20.27 10.90 45.81
C LEU A 11 21.05 10.81 44.49
N LEU A 12 22.37 11.03 44.50
CA LEU A 12 23.24 10.87 43.33
C LEU A 12 23.29 9.43 42.82
N VAL A 13 23.37 8.42 43.71
CA VAL A 13 23.35 7.00 43.32
C VAL A 13 22.01 6.63 42.70
N LEU A 14 20.89 7.07 43.28
CA LEU A 14 19.56 6.87 42.68
C LEU A 14 19.43 7.57 41.32
N LEU A 15 19.93 8.80 41.18
CA LEU A 15 19.96 9.51 39.90
C LEU A 15 20.81 8.78 38.85
N HIS A 16 21.95 8.22 39.26
CA HIS A 16 22.82 7.44 38.37
C HIS A 16 22.16 6.12 37.94
N CYS A 17 21.52 5.39 38.85
CA CYS A 17 20.72 4.21 38.50
C CYS A 17 19.53 4.55 37.59
N CYS A 18 18.81 5.64 37.84
CA CYS A 18 17.72 6.08 36.96
C CYS A 18 18.24 6.48 35.57
N VAL A 19 19.40 7.15 35.48
CA VAL A 19 20.07 7.40 34.20
C VAL A 19 20.45 6.08 33.54
N CYS A 20 21.14 5.15 34.21
CA CYS A 20 21.55 3.86 33.61
C CYS A 20 20.39 2.94 33.22
N VAL A 21 19.18 3.12 33.77
CA VAL A 21 17.96 2.39 33.35
C VAL A 21 17.27 3.07 32.16
N VAL A 22 17.38 4.39 32.02
CA VAL A 22 16.85 5.15 30.86
C VAL A 22 17.83 5.16 29.68
N THR A 23 19.14 5.18 29.95
CA THR A 23 20.23 4.83 29.04
C THR A 23 20.59 3.35 29.17
N GLY A 24 19.61 2.52 29.55
CA GLY A 24 19.62 1.11 29.20
C GLY A 24 19.38 1.03 27.71
N GLU A 25 20.41 1.37 26.93
CA GLU A 25 20.36 1.37 25.48
C GLU A 25 19.83 0.01 25.03
N VAL A 26 18.66 0.04 24.37
CA VAL A 26 18.29 -1.04 23.45
C VAL A 26 19.38 -1.00 22.41
N ALA A 27 20.44 -1.78 22.62
CA ALA A 27 21.68 -1.71 21.86
C ALA A 27 21.29 -1.68 20.38
N GLU A 28 21.55 -0.57 19.70
CA GLU A 28 21.06 -0.34 18.35
C GLU A 28 21.75 -1.35 17.45
N VAL A 29 21.10 -2.51 17.25
CA VAL A 29 21.61 -3.63 16.48
C VAL A 29 21.82 -3.10 15.08
N GLU A 30 23.08 -2.79 14.74
CA GLU A 30 23.44 -2.01 13.56
C GLU A 30 22.64 -2.53 12.37
N PRO A 31 21.75 -1.69 11.78
CA PRO A 31 20.52 -2.18 11.19
C PRO A 31 20.87 -3.05 9.99
N VAL A 32 20.77 -4.37 10.19
CA VAL A 32 21.53 -5.37 9.41
C VAL A 32 21.44 -5.07 7.93
N GLU A 33 22.58 -4.69 7.35
CA GLU A 33 22.65 -4.32 5.96
C GLU A 33 22.50 -5.57 5.11
N CYS A 34 21.38 -5.67 4.40
CA CYS A 34 21.18 -6.73 3.42
C CYS A 34 21.94 -6.41 2.14
N THR A 35 23.24 -6.65 2.23
CA THR A 35 24.24 -6.56 1.17
C THR A 35 24.22 -7.76 0.22
N ASP A 36 23.23 -8.65 0.37
CA ASP A 36 23.02 -9.77 -0.53
C ASP A 36 22.83 -9.30 -1.99
N GLY A 37 23.56 -9.94 -2.90
CA GLY A 37 23.63 -9.54 -4.29
C GLY A 37 22.34 -9.78 -5.07
N GLU A 38 21.62 -10.87 -4.79
CA GLU A 38 20.40 -11.25 -5.51
C GLU A 38 19.21 -10.39 -5.05
N PHE A 39 19.11 -10.13 -3.75
CA PHE A 39 18.16 -9.17 -3.19
C PHE A 39 18.37 -7.77 -3.78
N MET A 40 19.60 -7.24 -3.72
CA MET A 40 19.90 -5.89 -4.18
C MET A 40 19.79 -5.75 -5.71
N TYR A 41 20.06 -6.82 -6.47
CA TYR A 41 19.78 -6.87 -7.91
C TYR A 41 18.28 -6.86 -8.19
N THR A 42 17.48 -7.66 -7.48
CA THR A 42 16.03 -7.69 -7.60
C THR A 42 15.41 -6.32 -7.27
N GLU A 43 15.79 -5.72 -6.13
CA GLU A 43 15.35 -4.38 -5.71
C GLU A 43 15.71 -3.31 -6.75
N ARG A 44 16.93 -3.33 -7.30
CA ARG A 44 17.35 -2.41 -8.37
C ARG A 44 16.56 -2.63 -9.67
N SER A 45 16.37 -3.87 -10.09
CA SER A 45 15.72 -4.18 -11.37
C SER A 45 14.20 -3.95 -11.34
N LEU A 46 13.56 -4.09 -10.18
CA LEU A 46 12.19 -3.67 -9.95
C LEU A 46 12.06 -2.14 -10.01
N ASN A 47 12.97 -1.40 -9.36
CA ASN A 47 13.00 0.07 -9.46
C ASN A 47 13.25 0.58 -10.90
N GLY A 48 14.17 -0.02 -11.65
CA GLY A 48 14.35 0.27 -13.08
C GLY A 48 13.10 -0.09 -13.92
N SER A 49 12.34 -1.11 -13.50
CA SER A 49 11.04 -1.44 -14.12
C SER A 49 9.93 -0.45 -13.77
N LEU A 50 10.08 0.36 -12.72
CA LEU A 50 9.14 1.43 -12.37
C LEU A 50 9.48 2.77 -13.04
N MET A 51 10.72 2.95 -13.48
CA MET A 51 11.11 4.13 -14.27
C MET A 51 10.31 4.17 -15.58
N GLY A 52 9.59 5.28 -15.79
CA GLY A 52 8.66 5.47 -16.91
C GLY A 52 7.29 4.78 -16.75
N ALA A 53 7.00 4.10 -15.64
CA ALA A 53 5.72 3.41 -15.46
C ALA A 53 4.52 4.37 -15.43
N ASP A 54 4.68 5.59 -14.91
CA ASP A 54 3.63 6.63 -14.93
C ASP A 54 3.35 7.16 -16.33
N GLU A 55 4.40 7.29 -17.16
CA GLU A 55 4.27 7.73 -18.55
C GLU A 55 3.57 6.65 -19.38
N ILE A 56 3.99 5.39 -19.24
CA ILE A 56 3.35 4.23 -19.87
C ILE A 56 1.89 4.06 -19.40
N LEU A 57 1.59 4.34 -18.13
CA LEU A 57 0.21 4.34 -17.61
C LEU A 57 -0.63 5.49 -18.19
N ALA A 58 -0.07 6.70 -18.32
CA ALA A 58 -0.73 7.85 -18.92
C ALA A 58 -0.98 7.64 -20.42
N ASP A 59 -0.03 7.06 -21.16
CA ASP A 59 -0.18 6.72 -22.58
C ASP A 59 -1.16 5.57 -22.78
N GLY A 60 -1.13 4.57 -21.89
CA GLY A 60 -2.13 3.51 -21.82
C GLY A 60 -3.56 4.06 -21.63
N LYS A 61 -3.78 4.92 -20.62
CA LYS A 61 -5.09 5.58 -20.42
C LYS A 61 -5.47 6.47 -21.62
N THR A 62 -4.53 7.25 -22.17
CA THR A 62 -4.80 8.15 -23.31
C THR A 62 -5.22 7.37 -24.55
N CYS A 63 -4.49 6.30 -24.88
CA CYS A 63 -4.86 5.38 -25.95
C CYS A 63 -6.23 4.73 -25.71
N LEU A 64 -6.50 4.26 -24.49
CA LEU A 64 -7.78 3.67 -24.11
C LEU A 64 -8.95 4.63 -24.35
N GLU A 65 -8.82 5.90 -23.96
CA GLU A 65 -9.84 6.93 -24.19
C GLU A 65 -10.08 7.20 -25.68
N VAL A 66 -9.01 7.43 -26.45
CA VAL A 66 -9.12 7.68 -27.90
C VAL A 66 -9.76 6.49 -28.59
N TRP A 67 -9.25 5.27 -28.37
CA TRP A 67 -9.75 4.07 -29.02
C TRP A 67 -11.19 3.73 -28.61
N LYS A 68 -11.56 3.93 -27.34
CA LYS A 68 -12.95 3.78 -26.88
C LYS A 68 -13.87 4.76 -27.59
N ALA A 69 -13.48 6.03 -27.73
CA ALA A 69 -14.28 7.03 -28.43
C ALA A 69 -14.49 6.68 -29.92
N GLU A 70 -13.45 6.27 -30.63
CA GLU A 70 -13.59 5.83 -32.04
C GLU A 70 -14.48 4.57 -32.15
N ALA A 71 -14.31 3.59 -31.25
CA ALA A 71 -15.08 2.35 -31.27
C ALA A 71 -16.57 2.58 -30.96
N ASP A 72 -16.88 3.45 -29.99
CA ASP A 72 -18.25 3.82 -29.63
C ASP A 72 -18.91 4.65 -30.76
N GLU A 73 -18.18 5.58 -31.41
CA GLU A 73 -18.71 6.27 -32.59
C GLU A 73 -18.90 5.31 -33.79
N CYS A 74 -17.96 4.40 -34.06
CA CYS A 74 -18.13 3.40 -35.13
C CYS A 74 -19.37 2.53 -34.92
N ASN A 75 -19.54 1.98 -33.70
CA ASN A 75 -20.70 1.17 -33.35
C ASN A 75 -22.01 1.96 -33.56
N LYS A 76 -22.07 3.21 -33.08
CA LYS A 76 -23.24 4.10 -33.23
C LYS A 76 -23.60 4.38 -34.69
N ASN A 77 -22.61 4.64 -35.57
CA ASN A 77 -22.89 4.88 -36.98
C ASN A 77 -23.30 3.60 -37.72
N ALA A 78 -22.70 2.44 -37.38
CA ALA A 78 -23.07 1.17 -37.98
C ALA A 78 -24.47 0.69 -37.58
N ASP A 79 -24.93 1.02 -36.37
CA ASP A 79 -26.34 0.83 -35.97
C ASP A 79 -27.28 1.77 -36.74
N GLY A 80 -26.86 3.00 -37.04
CA GLY A 80 -27.57 3.92 -37.94
C GLY A 80 -27.72 3.37 -39.36
N VAL A 81 -26.63 2.89 -39.99
CA VAL A 81 -26.65 2.21 -41.31
C VAL A 81 -27.59 1.01 -41.32
N SER A 82 -27.63 0.25 -40.22
CA SER A 82 -28.53 -0.91 -40.07
C SER A 82 -30.01 -0.50 -40.01
N ALA A 83 -30.32 0.62 -39.34
CA ALA A 83 -31.67 1.18 -39.27
C ALA A 83 -32.13 1.80 -40.60
N ASP A 84 -31.24 2.51 -41.31
CA ASP A 84 -31.49 3.03 -42.67
C ASP A 84 -31.80 1.87 -43.64
N ALA A 85 -31.01 0.78 -43.61
CA ALA A 85 -31.24 -0.40 -44.44
C ALA A 85 -32.60 -1.08 -44.19
N ALA A 86 -32.93 -1.32 -42.92
CA ALA A 86 -34.22 -1.90 -42.54
C ALA A 86 -35.41 -1.00 -42.95
N SER A 87 -35.23 0.32 -42.91
CA SER A 87 -36.25 1.29 -43.35
C SER A 87 -36.49 1.22 -44.86
N ILE A 88 -35.45 0.97 -45.66
CA ILE A 88 -35.60 0.83 -47.12
C ILE A 88 -36.24 -0.51 -47.48
N ASP A 89 -35.83 -1.63 -46.88
CA ASP A 89 -36.41 -2.95 -47.15
C ASP A 89 -37.93 -2.97 -46.87
N GLU A 90 -38.36 -2.40 -45.74
CA GLU A 90 -39.78 -2.27 -45.40
C GLU A 90 -40.56 -1.37 -46.37
N LEU A 91 -40.01 -0.23 -46.81
CA LEU A 91 -40.66 0.59 -47.83
C LEU A 91 -40.75 -0.13 -49.19
N VAL A 92 -39.69 -0.83 -49.60
CA VAL A 92 -39.68 -1.62 -50.83
C VAL A 92 -40.67 -2.79 -50.76
N ARG A 93 -40.85 -3.41 -49.60
CA ARG A 93 -41.92 -4.38 -49.34
C ARG A 93 -43.31 -3.75 -49.52
N GLN A 94 -43.54 -2.57 -48.93
CA GLN A 94 -44.81 -1.86 -49.10
C GLN A 94 -45.07 -1.39 -50.53
N ILE A 95 -44.03 -1.03 -51.30
CA ILE A 95 -44.13 -0.70 -52.74
C ILE A 95 -44.67 -1.92 -53.51
N LYS A 96 -44.07 -3.10 -53.33
CA LYS A 96 -44.51 -4.36 -53.96
C LYS A 96 -45.98 -4.70 -53.66
N GLU A 97 -46.41 -4.47 -52.42
CA GLU A 97 -47.75 -4.83 -51.94
C GLU A 97 -48.86 -3.87 -52.39
N LYS A 98 -48.57 -2.56 -52.44
CA LYS A 98 -49.63 -1.53 -52.51
C LYS A 98 -49.86 -0.91 -53.88
N LYS A 99 -48.99 -1.15 -54.87
CA LYS A 99 -49.04 -0.52 -56.23
C LYS A 99 -49.26 1.00 -56.19
N LYS A 100 -48.57 1.68 -55.27
CA LYS A 100 -48.53 3.14 -55.15
C LYS A 100 -47.12 3.61 -55.46
N GLU A 101 -46.79 3.62 -56.74
CA GLU A 101 -45.41 3.77 -57.23
C GLU A 101 -44.83 5.17 -56.93
N GLU A 102 -45.21 6.23 -57.66
CA GLU A 102 -44.51 7.54 -57.63
C GLU A 102 -44.17 8.07 -56.22
N VAL A 103 -45.16 8.17 -55.34
CA VAL A 103 -45.00 8.83 -54.02
C VAL A 103 -44.01 8.07 -53.12
N MET A 104 -44.04 6.73 -53.15
CA MET A 104 -43.15 5.92 -52.30
C MET A 104 -41.77 5.73 -52.95
N CYS A 105 -41.66 5.79 -54.28
CA CYS A 105 -40.38 5.80 -54.98
C CYS A 105 -39.52 7.01 -54.58
N GLU A 106 -40.09 8.23 -54.57
CA GLU A 106 -39.38 9.45 -54.13
C GLU A 106 -39.06 9.49 -52.62
N GLU A 107 -39.79 8.74 -51.78
CA GLU A 107 -39.41 8.55 -50.38
C GLU A 107 -38.22 7.60 -50.24
N VAL A 108 -38.28 6.41 -50.87
CA VAL A 108 -37.17 5.44 -50.87
C VAL A 108 -35.89 6.07 -51.43
N LYS A 109 -35.97 6.84 -52.51
CA LYS A 109 -34.83 7.60 -53.08
C LYS A 109 -34.14 8.51 -52.07
N LYS A 110 -34.89 9.19 -51.18
CA LYS A 110 -34.33 10.02 -50.11
C LYS A 110 -33.69 9.19 -49.00
N ILE A 111 -34.24 8.03 -48.66
CA ILE A 111 -33.59 7.12 -47.70
C ILE A 111 -32.34 6.47 -48.31
N LEU A 112 -32.35 6.09 -49.58
CA LEU A 112 -31.17 5.59 -50.32
C LEU A 112 -30.03 6.62 -50.34
N GLN A 113 -30.33 7.92 -50.50
CA GLN A 113 -29.31 8.96 -50.38
C GLN A 113 -28.73 9.01 -48.96
N ARG A 114 -29.57 9.06 -47.92
CA ARG A 114 -29.11 9.06 -46.52
C ARG A 114 -28.30 7.81 -46.19
N TYR A 115 -28.73 6.63 -46.63
CA TYR A 115 -28.00 5.37 -46.46
C TYR A 115 -26.60 5.44 -47.08
N ASN A 116 -26.45 6.01 -48.29
CA ASN A 116 -25.15 6.19 -48.92
C ASN A 116 -24.23 7.14 -48.12
N GLU A 117 -24.77 8.24 -47.61
CA GLU A 117 -24.05 9.19 -46.75
C GLU A 117 -23.65 8.53 -45.40
N SER A 118 -24.56 7.77 -44.78
CA SER A 118 -24.34 6.96 -43.58
C SER A 118 -23.27 5.89 -43.79
N VAL A 119 -23.25 5.20 -44.93
CA VAL A 119 -22.25 4.17 -45.30
C VAL A 119 -20.88 4.80 -45.55
N GLU A 120 -20.80 5.89 -46.33
CA GLU A 120 -19.53 6.59 -46.57
C GLU A 120 -18.94 7.15 -45.26
N LYS A 121 -19.78 7.70 -44.37
CA LYS A 121 -19.35 8.13 -43.03
C LYS A 121 -18.85 6.95 -42.20
N SER A 122 -19.59 5.84 -42.17
CA SER A 122 -19.25 4.64 -41.39
C SER A 122 -17.95 3.99 -41.87
N ALA A 123 -17.70 3.94 -43.18
CA ALA A 123 -16.46 3.40 -43.73
C ALA A 123 -15.23 4.20 -43.27
N LYS A 124 -15.31 5.55 -43.31
CA LYS A 124 -14.23 6.43 -42.83
C LYS A 124 -13.95 6.27 -41.33
N ILE A 125 -15.00 6.11 -40.53
CA ILE A 125 -14.89 5.94 -39.08
C ILE A 125 -14.39 4.53 -38.71
N ALA A 126 -14.79 3.49 -39.46
CA ALA A 126 -14.23 2.15 -39.29
C ALA A 126 -12.74 2.10 -39.69
N GLU A 127 -12.31 2.83 -40.73
CA GLU A 127 -10.89 3.01 -41.05
C GLU A 127 -10.15 3.74 -39.92
N LEU A 128 -10.68 4.86 -39.43
CA LEU A 128 -10.07 5.61 -38.34
C LEU A 128 -9.97 4.77 -37.05
N THR A 129 -11.03 4.04 -36.68
CA THR A 129 -11.02 3.11 -35.54
C THR A 129 -9.97 2.01 -35.70
N ARG A 130 -9.84 1.43 -36.90
CA ARG A 130 -8.79 0.44 -37.21
C ARG A 130 -7.40 1.04 -37.10
N ASN A 131 -7.21 2.26 -37.60
CA ASN A 131 -5.91 2.94 -37.58
C ASN A 131 -5.53 3.33 -36.14
N THR A 132 -6.48 3.85 -35.35
CA THR A 132 -6.35 4.10 -33.91
C THR A 132 -5.95 2.83 -33.18
N LYS A 133 -6.64 1.71 -33.43
CA LYS A 133 -6.27 0.38 -32.90
C LYS A 133 -4.80 0.04 -33.20
N VAL A 134 -4.35 0.17 -34.45
CA VAL A 134 -2.98 -0.21 -34.83
C VAL A 134 -1.94 0.70 -34.17
N VAL A 135 -2.15 2.03 -34.16
CA VAL A 135 -1.26 2.98 -33.46
C VAL A 135 -1.19 2.60 -31.97
N CYS A 136 -2.35 2.49 -31.31
CA CYS A 136 -2.48 2.05 -29.93
C CYS A 136 -1.75 0.74 -29.64
N GLU A 137 -1.94 -0.29 -30.47
CA GLU A 137 -1.31 -1.60 -30.28
C GLU A 137 0.21 -1.54 -30.45
N SER A 138 0.71 -0.70 -31.38
CA SER A 138 2.14 -0.54 -31.67
C SER A 138 2.93 0.32 -30.66
N SER A 139 2.31 1.32 -30.04
CA SER A 139 2.97 2.18 -29.04
C SER A 139 2.50 1.87 -27.62
N ALA A 140 1.26 2.24 -27.29
CA ALA A 140 0.76 2.24 -25.91
C ALA A 140 0.49 0.82 -25.35
N VAL A 141 -0.26 -0.03 -26.05
CA VAL A 141 -0.62 -1.37 -25.54
C VAL A 141 0.61 -2.29 -25.49
N GLY A 142 1.46 -2.26 -26.52
CA GLY A 142 2.69 -3.05 -26.54
C GLY A 142 3.61 -2.71 -25.36
N ASN A 143 3.88 -1.42 -25.15
CA ASN A 143 4.67 -0.96 -24.01
C ASN A 143 3.98 -1.25 -22.68
N LEU A 144 2.67 -1.02 -22.56
CA LEU A 144 1.90 -1.30 -21.34
C LEU A 144 1.90 -2.78 -20.98
N GLN A 145 1.61 -3.68 -21.93
CA GLN A 145 1.57 -5.13 -21.68
C GLN A 145 2.96 -5.66 -21.29
N ASN A 146 4.00 -5.33 -22.08
CA ASN A 146 5.37 -5.75 -21.77
C ASN A 146 5.82 -5.22 -20.40
N ARG A 147 5.43 -3.99 -20.03
CA ARG A 147 5.76 -3.38 -18.75
C ARG A 147 4.96 -3.99 -17.58
N VAL A 148 3.67 -4.28 -17.76
CA VAL A 148 2.84 -5.00 -16.78
C VAL A 148 3.44 -6.38 -16.50
N GLU A 149 3.75 -7.16 -17.54
CA GLU A 149 4.33 -8.50 -17.37
C GLU A 149 5.73 -8.48 -16.73
N SER A 150 6.56 -7.47 -17.04
CA SER A 150 7.87 -7.28 -16.41
C SER A 150 7.76 -6.86 -14.94
N ILE A 151 6.88 -5.90 -14.62
CA ILE A 151 6.65 -5.45 -13.23
C ILE A 151 6.08 -6.60 -12.41
N GLY A 152 5.06 -7.32 -12.89
CA GLY A 152 4.43 -8.41 -12.16
C GLY A 152 5.41 -9.50 -11.72
N LYS A 153 6.24 -9.99 -12.66
CA LYS A 153 7.26 -11.02 -12.38
C LYS A 153 8.31 -10.55 -11.36
N ARG A 154 8.78 -9.30 -11.47
CA ARG A 154 9.78 -8.74 -10.53
C ARG A 154 9.19 -8.41 -9.17
N LEU A 155 7.93 -7.97 -9.14
CA LEU A 155 7.18 -7.71 -7.92
C LEU A 155 6.96 -9.00 -7.14
N GLU A 156 6.56 -10.10 -7.80
CA GLU A 156 6.38 -11.42 -7.19
C GLU A 156 7.67 -11.91 -6.50
N VAL A 157 8.81 -11.86 -7.19
CA VAL A 157 10.12 -12.24 -6.61
C VAL A 157 10.55 -11.33 -5.46
N TYR A 158 10.44 -10.00 -5.63
CA TYR A 158 10.80 -9.04 -4.56
C TYR A 158 9.90 -9.17 -3.32
N ARG A 159 8.61 -9.42 -3.53
CA ARG A 159 7.62 -9.67 -2.47
C ARG A 159 7.96 -10.95 -1.71
N GLY A 160 8.37 -12.01 -2.40
CA GLY A 160 8.88 -13.24 -1.79
C GLY A 160 10.02 -12.96 -0.80
N TYR A 161 11.05 -12.24 -1.23
CA TYR A 161 12.15 -11.84 -0.35
C TYR A 161 11.75 -10.91 0.81
N VAL A 162 10.74 -10.04 0.64
CA VAL A 162 10.33 -9.07 1.68
C VAL A 162 9.38 -9.68 2.73
N PHE A 163 8.63 -10.73 2.40
CA PHE A 163 7.58 -11.27 3.27
C PHE A 163 7.64 -12.77 3.54
N ASP A 164 8.05 -13.58 2.57
CA ASP A 164 7.82 -15.03 2.57
C ASP A 164 9.11 -15.83 2.90
N ASP A 165 10.29 -15.27 2.60
CA ASP A 165 11.60 -15.90 2.86
C ASP A 165 12.13 -15.58 4.29
N SER A 166 12.45 -16.64 5.05
CA SER A 166 12.99 -16.54 6.42
C SER A 166 14.31 -15.78 6.49
N ASP A 167 15.19 -15.96 5.51
CA ASP A 167 16.58 -15.53 5.60
C ASP A 167 16.72 -14.03 5.30
N TYR A 168 15.70 -13.46 4.66
CA TYR A 168 15.52 -12.04 4.38
C TYR A 168 14.52 -11.34 5.32
N THR A 169 13.98 -12.02 6.34
CA THR A 169 13.14 -11.35 7.37
C THR A 169 13.86 -10.16 8.04
N LYS A 170 15.18 -10.29 8.27
CA LYS A 170 16.08 -9.21 8.73
C LYS A 170 16.15 -8.00 7.78
N CYS A 171 15.81 -8.19 6.50
CA CYS A 171 15.80 -7.17 5.45
C CYS A 171 14.48 -6.40 5.38
N ARG A 172 13.42 -6.91 6.01
CA ARG A 172 12.08 -6.33 6.03
C ARG A 172 12.05 -5.08 6.90
N ARG A 173 12.24 -3.92 6.24
CA ARG A 173 12.07 -2.59 6.83
C ARG A 173 10.71 -2.01 6.43
N ASP A 174 10.13 -1.12 7.23
CA ASP A 174 8.81 -0.54 6.96
C ASP A 174 8.74 0.12 5.57
N TRP A 175 9.79 0.82 5.16
CA TRP A 175 9.84 1.45 3.84
C TRP A 175 9.79 0.44 2.68
N ARG A 176 10.34 -0.78 2.85
CA ARG A 176 10.23 -1.87 1.85
C ARG A 176 8.83 -2.45 1.82
N THR A 177 8.22 -2.64 2.99
CA THR A 177 6.81 -3.06 3.13
C THR A 177 5.90 -2.08 2.38
N SER A 178 6.02 -0.78 2.65
CA SER A 178 5.28 0.29 1.95
C SER A 178 5.59 0.33 0.45
N ARG A 179 6.86 0.13 0.06
CA ARG A 179 7.28 0.11 -1.35
C ARG A 179 6.65 -1.04 -2.13
N VAL A 180 6.51 -2.24 -1.55
CA VAL A 180 5.75 -3.32 -2.19
C VAL A 180 4.29 -2.92 -2.38
N THR A 181 3.64 -2.33 -1.37
CA THR A 181 2.24 -1.89 -1.47
C THR A 181 2.03 -0.81 -2.53
N GLU A 182 2.94 0.18 -2.64
CA GLU A 182 2.95 1.19 -3.70
C GLU A 182 3.01 0.54 -5.10
N ILE A 183 3.84 -0.49 -5.25
CA ILE A 183 4.06 -1.18 -6.52
C ILE A 183 2.89 -2.13 -6.87
N GLU A 184 2.36 -2.88 -5.91
CA GLU A 184 1.11 -3.67 -6.07
C GLU A 184 -0.04 -2.77 -6.55
N VAL A 185 -0.15 -1.57 -5.95
CA VAL A 185 -1.11 -0.53 -6.36
C VAL A 185 -0.90 -0.07 -7.80
N LYS A 186 0.34 0.20 -8.20
CA LYS A 186 0.67 0.73 -9.53
C LYS A 186 0.51 -0.33 -10.63
N TYR A 187 1.00 -1.54 -10.36
CA TYR A 187 0.81 -2.73 -11.19
C TYR A 187 -0.67 -3.00 -11.43
N LYS A 188 -1.52 -2.93 -10.39
CA LYS A 188 -2.96 -3.09 -10.53
C LYS A 188 -3.57 -2.05 -11.47
N LEU A 189 -3.26 -0.76 -11.30
CA LEU A 189 -3.77 0.29 -12.20
C LEU A 189 -3.40 0.05 -13.67
N MET A 190 -2.16 -0.36 -13.93
CA MET A 190 -1.70 -0.69 -15.29
C MET A 190 -2.42 -1.91 -15.88
N ASN A 191 -2.67 -2.94 -15.06
CA ASN A 191 -3.42 -4.12 -15.47
C ASN A 191 -4.93 -3.83 -15.67
N ASP A 192 -5.53 -2.99 -14.84
CA ASP A 192 -6.93 -2.54 -14.99
C ASP A 192 -7.12 -1.71 -16.27
N VAL A 193 -6.12 -0.93 -16.69
CA VAL A 193 -6.10 -0.26 -18.01
C VAL A 193 -5.95 -1.27 -19.15
N LYS A 194 -5.01 -2.23 -19.04
CA LYS A 194 -4.86 -3.31 -20.04
C LYS A 194 -6.17 -4.09 -20.26
N ALA A 195 -6.85 -4.46 -19.17
CA ALA A 195 -8.12 -5.20 -19.25
C ALA A 195 -9.22 -4.40 -19.98
N GLN A 196 -9.29 -3.08 -19.78
CA GLN A 196 -10.21 -2.20 -20.51
C GLN A 196 -9.83 -2.06 -22.00
N MET A 197 -8.54 -2.09 -22.33
CA MET A 197 -8.08 -2.11 -23.73
C MET A 197 -8.46 -3.42 -24.42
N ASP A 198 -8.41 -4.56 -23.72
CA ASP A 198 -8.88 -5.85 -24.23
C ASP A 198 -10.42 -5.89 -24.44
N ASP A 199 -11.20 -5.20 -23.60
CA ASP A 199 -12.65 -4.98 -23.80
C ASP A 199 -12.94 -4.08 -25.03
N VAL A 200 -12.24 -2.96 -25.18
CA VAL A 200 -12.36 -2.08 -26.36
C VAL A 200 -11.90 -2.80 -27.64
N ARG A 201 -10.87 -3.64 -27.55
CA ARG A 201 -10.41 -4.55 -28.64
C ARG A 201 -11.52 -5.50 -29.07
N ALA A 202 -12.29 -6.07 -28.14
CA ALA A 202 -13.45 -6.91 -28.46
C ALA A 202 -14.59 -6.09 -29.10
N LYS A 203 -14.97 -4.94 -28.50
CA LYS A 203 -16.00 -4.03 -29.03
C LYS A 203 -15.68 -3.48 -30.42
N THR A 204 -14.41 -3.30 -30.75
CA THR A 204 -13.94 -2.89 -32.08
C THR A 204 -14.20 -3.96 -33.15
N GLN A 205 -14.21 -5.26 -32.80
CA GLN A 205 -14.62 -6.31 -33.75
C GLN A 205 -16.11 -6.19 -34.09
N LEU A 206 -16.96 -5.74 -33.16
CA LEU A 206 -18.38 -5.47 -33.43
C LEU A 206 -18.55 -4.36 -34.46
N CYS A 207 -17.78 -3.28 -34.34
CA CYS A 207 -17.65 -2.21 -35.35
C CYS A 207 -17.22 -2.77 -36.71
N ARG A 208 -16.14 -3.56 -36.77
CA ARG A 208 -15.66 -4.20 -38.02
C ARG A 208 -16.71 -5.13 -38.65
N VAL A 209 -17.45 -5.87 -37.82
CA VAL A 209 -18.56 -6.72 -38.25
C VAL A 209 -19.68 -5.85 -38.82
N LYS A 210 -20.30 -4.98 -38.02
CA LYS A 210 -21.47 -4.18 -38.47
C LYS A 210 -21.18 -3.27 -39.68
N SER A 211 -19.96 -2.73 -39.81
CA SER A 211 -19.60 -1.80 -40.90
C SER A 211 -19.24 -2.48 -42.24
N TYR A 212 -18.80 -3.75 -42.24
CA TYR A 212 -18.38 -4.47 -43.46
C TYR A 212 -19.19 -5.74 -43.76
N VAL A 213 -19.96 -6.30 -42.82
CA VAL A 213 -20.64 -7.58 -43.02
C VAL A 213 -21.79 -7.47 -44.00
N GLN A 214 -21.96 -8.57 -44.72
CA GLN A 214 -22.93 -8.82 -45.78
C GLN A 214 -24.39 -8.51 -45.43
N SER A 215 -24.81 -8.50 -44.15
CA SER A 215 -26.23 -8.38 -43.78
C SER A 215 -26.92 -7.11 -44.35
N PRO A 216 -26.52 -5.85 -44.00
CA PRO A 216 -27.11 -4.68 -44.63
C PRO A 216 -26.88 -4.63 -46.13
N ASN A 217 -25.69 -5.02 -46.62
CA ASN A 217 -25.34 -4.87 -48.04
C ASN A 217 -26.06 -5.87 -48.96
N ASP A 218 -26.33 -7.10 -48.52
CA ASP A 218 -27.02 -8.13 -49.32
C ASP A 218 -28.55 -8.00 -49.22
N VAL A 219 -29.07 -7.59 -48.05
CA VAL A 219 -30.46 -7.09 -47.94
C VAL A 219 -30.66 -5.89 -48.87
N MET A 220 -29.76 -4.90 -48.83
CA MET A 220 -29.86 -3.73 -49.70
C MET A 220 -29.70 -4.06 -51.18
N LYS A 221 -28.83 -5.00 -51.59
CA LYS A 221 -28.79 -5.46 -53.00
C LYS A 221 -30.16 -5.99 -53.45
N GLY A 222 -30.84 -6.77 -52.60
CA GLY A 222 -32.21 -7.23 -52.85
C GLY A 222 -33.19 -6.06 -52.98
N ALA A 223 -33.25 -5.21 -51.94
CA ALA A 223 -34.16 -4.06 -51.90
C ALA A 223 -33.94 -3.06 -53.06
N ILE A 224 -32.69 -2.83 -53.50
CA ILE A 224 -32.36 -1.96 -54.64
C ILE A 224 -32.74 -2.61 -55.97
N ALA A 225 -32.48 -3.91 -56.15
CA ALA A 225 -32.89 -4.61 -57.36
C ALA A 225 -34.42 -4.66 -57.50
N ASP A 226 -35.14 -4.83 -56.38
CA ASP A 226 -36.59 -4.74 -56.32
C ASP A 226 -37.11 -3.31 -56.54
N TYR A 227 -36.49 -2.30 -55.93
CA TYR A 227 -36.82 -0.88 -56.11
C TYR A 227 -36.63 -0.45 -57.57
N ASN A 228 -35.47 -0.73 -58.17
CA ASN A 228 -35.17 -0.42 -59.57
C ASN A 228 -36.16 -1.11 -60.52
N ARG A 229 -36.61 -2.34 -60.20
CA ARG A 229 -37.62 -3.06 -61.00
C ARG A 229 -39.03 -2.47 -60.89
N VAL A 230 -39.43 -1.90 -59.75
CA VAL A 230 -40.81 -1.39 -59.57
C VAL A 230 -40.93 0.11 -59.86
N CYS A 231 -39.88 0.90 -59.61
CA CYS A 231 -39.86 2.34 -59.89
C CYS A 231 -39.32 2.69 -61.31
N GLU A 232 -38.96 1.69 -62.12
CA GLU A 232 -38.33 1.81 -63.45
C GLU A 232 -37.06 2.70 -63.49
N THR A 233 -36.40 2.89 -62.33
CA THR A 233 -35.16 3.67 -62.20
C THR A 233 -33.92 2.78 -62.17
N ASP A 234 -32.82 3.20 -62.77
CA ASP A 234 -31.51 2.54 -62.60
C ASP A 234 -30.65 3.26 -61.55
N VAL A 235 -30.95 3.06 -60.26
CA VAL A 235 -30.15 3.62 -59.16
C VAL A 235 -28.96 2.72 -58.87
N ASP A 236 -27.79 3.12 -59.38
CA ASP A 236 -26.51 2.45 -59.13
C ASP A 236 -25.85 2.93 -57.82
N ILE A 237 -25.86 2.10 -56.77
CA ILE A 237 -25.08 2.39 -55.56
C ILE A 237 -23.60 2.05 -55.78
N LYS A 238 -22.86 3.10 -56.13
CA LYS A 238 -21.40 3.17 -56.27
C LYS A 238 -20.62 2.40 -55.19
N TYR A 239 -21.09 2.40 -53.94
CA TYR A 239 -20.43 1.71 -52.83
C TYR A 239 -20.61 0.18 -52.84
N LEU A 240 -21.75 -0.36 -53.30
CA LEU A 240 -21.98 -1.82 -53.35
C LEU A 240 -21.03 -2.55 -54.31
N LYS A 241 -20.47 -1.82 -55.29
CA LYS A 241 -19.45 -2.29 -56.23
C LYS A 241 -18.02 -2.21 -55.69
N GLN A 242 -17.79 -1.51 -54.57
CA GLN A 242 -16.44 -1.25 -54.02
C GLN A 242 -16.10 -2.04 -52.75
N VAL A 243 -17.07 -2.67 -52.08
CA VAL A 243 -16.79 -3.55 -50.93
C VAL A 243 -16.04 -4.80 -51.41
N PRO A 244 -14.80 -5.07 -50.97
CA PRO A 244 -14.09 -6.29 -51.34
C PRO A 244 -14.81 -7.51 -50.75
N SER A 245 -14.82 -8.64 -51.47
CA SER A 245 -15.38 -9.88 -50.94
C SER A 245 -14.67 -10.30 -49.64
N VAL A 246 -15.47 -10.69 -48.65
CA VAL A 246 -15.02 -10.99 -47.26
C VAL A 246 -13.90 -12.04 -47.23
N GLU A 247 -13.88 -12.93 -48.24
CA GLU A 247 -12.89 -13.97 -48.44
C GLU A 247 -11.42 -13.51 -48.58
N LYS A 248 -11.18 -12.22 -48.87
CA LYS A 248 -9.85 -11.59 -48.76
C LYS A 248 -9.61 -11.02 -47.36
N ILE A 249 -10.61 -10.31 -46.82
CA ILE A 249 -10.54 -9.57 -45.56
C ILE A 249 -10.31 -10.48 -44.34
N THR A 250 -10.68 -11.76 -44.40
CA THR A 250 -10.39 -12.77 -43.37
C THR A 250 -8.98 -13.34 -43.44
N LYS A 251 -8.38 -13.45 -44.64
CA LYS A 251 -7.03 -14.03 -44.84
C LYS A 251 -5.92 -13.08 -44.37
N ASP A 252 -6.11 -11.77 -44.52
CA ASP A 252 -5.20 -10.74 -44.01
C ASP A 252 -5.32 -10.54 -42.47
N GLY A 253 -6.23 -11.24 -41.81
CA GLY A 253 -6.45 -11.21 -40.36
C GLY A 253 -5.52 -12.14 -39.58
N GLY A 254 -4.23 -12.16 -39.91
CA GLY A 254 -3.26 -13.13 -39.37
C GLY A 254 -3.17 -13.11 -37.84
N THR A 255 -3.41 -14.27 -37.22
CA THR A 255 -3.19 -14.47 -35.78
C THR A 255 -1.69 -14.42 -35.50
N VAL A 256 -1.20 -13.34 -34.89
CA VAL A 256 0.20 -13.22 -34.46
C VAL A 256 0.44 -14.13 -33.26
N GLN A 257 0.75 -15.39 -33.52
CA GLN A 257 1.41 -16.25 -32.54
C GLN A 257 2.87 -15.80 -32.44
N SER A 258 3.24 -15.20 -31.31
CA SER A 258 4.62 -14.82 -31.00
C SER A 258 5.44 -16.07 -30.70
N THR A 259 6.00 -16.69 -31.73
CA THR A 259 7.05 -17.71 -31.57
C THR A 259 8.32 -17.06 -31.01
N PRO A 260 8.89 -17.51 -29.88
CA PRO A 260 9.96 -16.77 -29.20
C PRO A 260 11.31 -16.65 -29.92
N ASP A 261 11.57 -17.43 -30.99
CA ASP A 261 12.91 -17.63 -31.54
C ASP A 261 12.96 -17.55 -33.08
N THR A 262 12.82 -16.33 -33.61
CA THR A 262 13.22 -16.00 -34.99
C THR A 262 14.09 -14.75 -34.98
N ARG A 263 15.41 -14.93 -35.10
CA ARG A 263 16.38 -13.83 -35.17
C ARG A 263 16.19 -13.01 -36.45
N THR A 264 15.60 -11.82 -36.33
CA THR A 264 15.37 -10.91 -37.46
C THR A 264 16.67 -10.27 -37.93
N LYS A 265 17.06 -10.47 -39.19
CA LYS A 265 18.10 -9.67 -39.83
C LYS A 265 17.61 -8.25 -40.07
N VAL A 266 18.11 -7.28 -39.30
CA VAL A 266 17.86 -5.87 -39.53
C VAL A 266 18.62 -5.42 -40.78
N VAL A 267 17.90 -4.94 -41.80
CA VAL A 267 18.49 -4.37 -43.03
C VAL A 267 17.83 -3.02 -43.33
N GLY A 268 18.04 -2.06 -42.44
CA GLY A 268 17.54 -0.70 -42.55
C GLY A 268 18.52 0.31 -41.93
N ALA A 269 18.94 1.30 -42.71
CA ALA A 269 19.85 2.34 -42.23
C ALA A 269 19.06 3.50 -41.62
N ILE A 270 19.22 3.73 -40.32
CA ILE A 270 18.54 4.82 -39.61
C ILE A 270 19.13 6.16 -40.07
N LYS A 271 18.25 7.08 -40.49
CA LYS A 271 18.57 8.48 -40.73
C LYS A 271 18.05 9.34 -39.59
N PHE A 272 18.96 10.06 -38.95
CA PHE A 272 18.62 11.02 -37.90
C PHE A 272 18.29 12.39 -38.50
N SER A 273 17.52 13.19 -37.77
CA SER A 273 17.07 14.53 -38.20
C SER A 273 18.20 15.56 -38.36
N ASN A 274 19.40 15.26 -37.85
CA ASN A 274 20.63 16.02 -38.12
C ASN A 274 21.34 15.63 -39.45
N GLY A 275 20.74 14.74 -40.25
CA GLY A 275 21.28 14.28 -41.53
C GLY A 275 22.25 13.09 -41.43
N THR A 276 22.68 12.71 -40.23
CA THR A 276 23.58 11.56 -40.02
C THR A 276 22.87 10.26 -40.44
N THR A 277 23.52 9.49 -41.31
CA THR A 277 23.06 8.15 -41.72
C THR A 277 24.00 7.12 -41.13
N VAL A 278 23.56 6.38 -40.11
CA VAL A 278 24.37 5.29 -39.53
C VAL A 278 24.27 4.08 -40.46
N LYS A 279 25.42 3.65 -40.98
CA LYS A 279 25.55 2.40 -41.73
C LYS A 279 26.12 1.33 -40.81
N GLU A 280 25.37 0.24 -40.65
CA GLU A 280 25.88 -1.06 -40.19
C GLU A 280 26.63 -1.03 -38.83
N VAL A 281 25.86 -0.87 -37.75
CA VAL A 281 26.35 -1.16 -36.38
C VAL A 281 26.66 -2.66 -36.28
N ARG A 282 27.84 -3.03 -35.77
CA ARG A 282 28.21 -4.42 -35.53
C ARG A 282 27.64 -4.92 -34.20
N GLU A 283 27.24 -6.19 -34.15
CA GLU A 283 26.86 -6.82 -32.88
C GLU A 283 28.04 -6.79 -31.90
N GLY A 284 27.92 -6.00 -30.83
CA GLY A 284 28.94 -5.87 -29.78
C GLY A 284 29.04 -4.49 -29.10
N GLU A 285 28.59 -3.39 -29.75
CA GLU A 285 28.82 -2.02 -29.26
C GLU A 285 27.53 -1.26 -28.89
N ILE A 286 26.66 -1.83 -28.04
CA ILE A 286 25.48 -1.13 -27.48
C ILE A 286 25.34 -1.37 -25.97
N ASP A 287 26.36 -0.95 -25.20
CA ASP A 287 26.30 -0.82 -23.73
C ASP A 287 26.15 0.66 -23.33
N GLN A 288 25.02 1.27 -23.72
CA GLN A 288 24.50 2.51 -23.13
C GLN A 288 23.07 2.82 -23.61
N GLU A 289 22.16 3.14 -22.67
CA GLU A 289 20.83 3.66 -22.98
C GLU A 289 20.95 5.05 -23.62
N THR A 290 20.77 5.12 -24.94
CA THR A 290 20.62 6.40 -25.64
C THR A 290 19.15 6.81 -25.64
N GLU A 291 18.85 7.87 -24.89
CA GLU A 291 17.50 8.40 -24.70
C GLU A 291 16.94 9.04 -26.00
N VAL A 292 16.29 8.23 -26.86
CA VAL A 292 15.76 8.68 -28.16
C VAL A 292 14.49 9.54 -27.97
N LYS A 293 14.69 10.81 -27.61
CA LYS A 293 13.64 11.82 -27.34
C LYS A 293 12.80 12.30 -28.53
N ASN A 294 12.66 11.48 -29.59
CA ASN A 294 11.79 11.74 -30.74
C ASN A 294 11.15 10.43 -31.23
N GLU A 295 9.97 10.08 -30.71
CA GLU A 295 9.18 8.97 -31.26
C GLU A 295 8.77 9.27 -32.70
N THR A 296 9.45 8.63 -33.65
CA THR A 296 9.05 8.62 -35.06
C THR A 296 8.37 7.28 -35.32
N PHE A 297 7.10 7.28 -35.75
CA PHE A 297 6.30 6.08 -35.99
C PHE A 297 6.80 5.25 -37.20
N LEU A 298 7.96 4.58 -37.04
CA LEU A 298 8.54 3.67 -38.02
C LEU A 298 8.01 2.25 -37.79
N VAL A 299 6.79 2.01 -38.28
CA VAL A 299 6.20 0.67 -38.35
C VAL A 299 6.85 -0.11 -39.51
N ASP A 300 8.02 -0.69 -39.26
CA ASP A 300 8.68 -1.61 -40.19
C ASP A 300 8.13 -3.04 -40.01
N VAL A 301 7.58 -3.61 -41.08
CA VAL A 301 7.14 -5.01 -41.11
C VAL A 301 7.29 -5.58 -42.53
N ASN A 302 8.09 -6.64 -42.67
CA ASN A 302 8.13 -7.48 -43.88
C ASN A 302 6.87 -8.36 -44.06
N GLY A 303 5.71 -7.88 -43.58
CA GLY A 303 4.47 -8.64 -43.39
C GLY A 303 3.23 -7.78 -43.60
N GLY A 304 3.14 -7.11 -44.76
CA GLY A 304 1.87 -6.55 -45.27
C GLY A 304 1.18 -5.53 -44.36
N ALA A 305 1.93 -4.71 -43.60
CA ALA A 305 1.37 -3.73 -42.69
C ALA A 305 0.32 -2.84 -43.39
N PRO A 306 -0.88 -2.64 -42.79
CA PRO A 306 -1.93 -1.85 -43.41
C PRO A 306 -1.43 -0.42 -43.60
N ARG A 307 -1.53 0.11 -44.83
CA ARG A 307 -1.17 1.51 -45.13
C ARG A 307 -2.14 2.47 -44.43
N ILE A 308 -1.78 2.86 -43.20
CA ILE A 308 -2.46 3.92 -42.46
C ILE A 308 -2.37 5.21 -43.28
N SER A 309 -3.51 5.86 -43.54
CA SER A 309 -3.53 7.15 -44.22
C SER A 309 -2.92 8.24 -43.33
N GLN A 310 -2.02 9.07 -43.89
CA GLN A 310 -1.29 10.11 -43.13
C GLN A 310 -2.24 11.07 -42.40
N LYS A 311 -3.40 11.35 -42.98
CA LYS A 311 -4.47 12.13 -42.35
C LYS A 311 -4.97 11.49 -41.05
N ASN A 312 -5.18 10.17 -41.04
CA ASN A 312 -5.68 9.47 -39.87
C ASN A 312 -4.59 9.41 -38.78
N ILE A 313 -3.30 9.28 -39.15
CA ILE A 313 -2.17 9.44 -38.20
C ILE A 313 -2.24 10.82 -37.53
N GLN A 314 -2.31 11.90 -38.32
CA GLN A 314 -2.37 13.27 -37.81
C GLN A 314 -3.61 13.53 -36.92
N GLU A 315 -4.75 12.91 -37.22
CA GLU A 315 -5.94 13.02 -36.38
C GLU A 315 -5.78 12.28 -35.04
N ILE A 316 -5.17 11.09 -35.05
CA ILE A 316 -4.84 10.31 -33.85
C ILE A 316 -3.82 11.07 -33.00
N GLU A 317 -2.71 11.53 -33.58
CA GLU A 317 -1.70 12.36 -32.90
C GLU A 317 -2.32 13.61 -32.26
N ARG A 318 -3.25 14.29 -32.97
CA ARG A 318 -3.98 15.44 -32.42
C ARG A 318 -4.85 15.04 -31.22
N LYS A 319 -5.61 13.94 -31.30
CA LYS A 319 -6.45 13.45 -30.20
C LYS A 319 -5.61 13.04 -28.99
N PHE A 320 -4.50 12.32 -29.19
CA PHE A 320 -3.53 11.99 -28.14
C PHE A 320 -2.93 13.25 -27.49
N LYS A 321 -2.43 14.21 -28.28
CA LYS A 321 -1.83 15.45 -27.77
C LYS A 321 -2.82 16.31 -26.96
N GLU A 322 -4.11 16.22 -27.27
CA GLU A 322 -5.17 16.93 -26.54
C GLU A 322 -5.57 16.22 -25.23
N LEU A 323 -5.52 14.88 -25.18
CA LEU A 323 -5.96 14.07 -24.04
C LEU A 323 -4.84 13.74 -23.05
N ARG A 324 -3.61 13.45 -23.50
CA ARG A 324 -2.44 13.13 -22.64
C ARG A 324 -2.26 14.07 -21.43
N PRO A 325 -2.35 15.42 -21.55
CA PRO A 325 -2.24 16.29 -20.38
C PRO A 325 -3.43 16.14 -19.42
N LYS A 326 -4.66 16.01 -19.93
CA LYS A 326 -5.87 15.85 -19.11
C LYS A 326 -5.82 14.54 -18.30
N VAL A 327 -5.44 13.44 -18.97
CA VAL A 327 -5.22 12.11 -18.38
C VAL A 327 -4.11 12.15 -17.33
N GLY A 328 -3.01 12.85 -17.60
CA GLY A 328 -1.90 13.02 -16.66
C GLY A 328 -2.24 13.87 -15.43
N GLU A 329 -3.09 14.90 -15.58
CA GLU A 329 -3.64 15.67 -14.46
C GLU A 329 -4.64 14.86 -13.63
N GLU A 330 -5.50 14.07 -14.29
CA GLU A 330 -6.44 13.18 -13.60
C GLU A 330 -5.72 12.09 -12.81
N LEU A 331 -4.72 11.41 -13.40
CA LEU A 331 -3.88 10.42 -12.70
C LEU A 331 -3.26 11.00 -11.42
N LYS A 332 -2.63 12.17 -11.51
CA LYS A 332 -2.03 12.86 -10.34
C LYS A 332 -3.09 13.27 -9.31
N ARG A 333 -4.31 13.58 -9.74
CA ARG A 333 -5.44 13.91 -8.86
C ARG A 333 -6.05 12.68 -8.19
N GLU A 334 -6.10 11.53 -8.88
CA GLU A 334 -6.49 10.24 -8.29
C GLU A 334 -5.46 9.77 -7.27
N GLU A 335 -4.18 9.82 -7.62
CA GLU A 335 -3.06 9.50 -6.73
C GLU A 335 -3.05 10.40 -5.49
N GLY A 336 -3.14 11.72 -5.67
CA GLY A 336 -3.19 12.69 -4.56
C GLY A 336 -4.39 12.49 -3.62
N LYS A 337 -5.58 12.12 -4.15
CA LYS A 337 -6.73 11.72 -3.31
C LYS A 337 -6.41 10.48 -2.47
N ARG A 338 -5.82 9.45 -3.08
CA ARG A 338 -5.53 8.18 -2.42
C ARG A 338 -4.45 8.31 -1.35
N LEU A 339 -3.39 9.05 -1.62
CA LEU A 339 -2.37 9.39 -0.63
C LEU A 339 -2.94 10.20 0.55
N ALA A 340 -3.89 11.10 0.30
CA ALA A 340 -4.59 11.83 1.36
C ALA A 340 -5.51 10.91 2.20
N GLU A 341 -6.25 10.00 1.57
CA GLU A 341 -7.11 9.03 2.26
C GLU A 341 -6.28 8.04 3.11
N GLU A 342 -5.17 7.54 2.56
CA GLU A 342 -4.22 6.67 3.27
C GLU A 342 -3.56 7.40 4.45
N ARG A 343 -3.17 8.67 4.28
CA ARG A 343 -2.63 9.49 5.37
C ARG A 343 -3.64 9.69 6.49
N MET A 344 -4.91 10.00 6.18
CA MET A 344 -5.98 10.10 7.17
C MET A 344 -6.26 8.76 7.88
N ARG A 345 -6.15 7.63 7.16
CA ARG A 345 -6.29 6.29 7.73
C ARG A 345 -5.16 5.96 8.72
N LEU A 346 -3.92 6.29 8.37
CA LEU A 346 -2.75 6.12 9.25
C LEU A 346 -2.82 7.04 10.48
N GLU A 347 -3.23 8.29 10.30
CA GLU A 347 -3.43 9.26 11.39
C GLU A 347 -4.50 8.78 12.38
N ARG A 348 -5.63 8.25 11.88
CA ARG A 348 -6.66 7.63 12.74
C ARG A 348 -6.14 6.42 13.51
N LEU A 349 -5.36 5.54 12.89
CA LEU A 349 -4.77 4.38 13.56
C LEU A 349 -3.77 4.81 14.66
N ALA A 350 -2.96 5.84 14.40
CA ALA A 350 -2.06 6.42 15.41
C ALA A 350 -2.83 7.08 16.57
N GLU A 351 -3.97 7.73 16.29
CA GLU A 351 -4.83 8.31 17.33
C GLU A 351 -5.52 7.22 18.17
N GLU A 352 -6.02 6.15 17.54
CA GLU A 352 -6.59 4.98 18.22
C GLU A 352 -5.56 4.30 19.14
N GLU A 353 -4.31 4.13 18.68
CA GLU A 353 -3.24 3.52 19.46
C GLU A 353 -2.80 4.42 20.63
N ARG A 354 -2.66 5.73 20.42
CA ARG A 354 -2.43 6.68 21.52
C ARG A 354 -3.52 6.60 22.59
N LYS A 355 -4.79 6.49 22.19
CA LYS A 355 -5.94 6.32 23.11
C LYS A 355 -5.94 4.97 23.85
N ARG A 356 -5.26 3.93 23.33
CA ARG A 356 -5.04 2.66 24.05
C ARG A 356 -3.93 2.80 25.08
N GLN A 357 -2.80 3.38 24.68
CA GLN A 357 -1.65 3.60 25.57
C GLN A 357 -1.99 4.53 26.75
N GLU A 358 -2.78 5.58 26.51
CA GLU A 358 -3.29 6.46 27.57
C GLU A 358 -4.17 5.71 28.58
N LYS A 359 -5.08 4.83 28.11
CA LYS A 359 -5.91 4.00 28.99
C LYS A 359 -5.09 3.00 29.80
N LEU A 360 -4.09 2.36 29.19
CA LEU A 360 -3.18 1.45 29.89
C LEU A 360 -2.38 2.18 30.98
N ALA A 361 -1.88 3.39 30.69
CA ALA A 361 -1.21 4.24 31.67
C ALA A 361 -2.15 4.73 32.79
N GLU A 362 -3.42 5.02 32.48
CA GLU A 362 -4.42 5.39 33.49
C GLU A 362 -4.80 4.19 34.38
N GLU A 363 -4.94 2.99 33.82
CA GLU A 363 -5.13 1.76 34.58
C GLU A 363 -3.94 1.45 35.48
N ASP A 364 -2.71 1.57 34.99
CA ASP A 364 -1.53 1.28 35.81
C ASP A 364 -1.38 2.28 36.96
N ARG A 365 -1.60 3.59 36.71
CA ARG A 365 -1.70 4.61 37.78
C ARG A 365 -2.75 4.22 38.83
N LYS A 366 -3.92 3.73 38.42
CA LYS A 366 -4.98 3.24 39.34
C LYS A 366 -4.55 1.97 40.12
N ARG A 367 -3.70 1.11 39.54
CA ARG A 367 -3.11 -0.06 40.22
C ARG A 367 -2.06 0.37 41.24
N GLN A 368 -1.12 1.23 40.86
CA GLN A 368 -0.08 1.78 41.74
C GLN A 368 -0.69 2.49 42.97
N VAL A 369 -1.70 3.35 42.79
CA VAL A 369 -2.38 4.03 43.90
C VAL A 369 -3.02 3.03 44.88
N LYS A 370 -3.66 1.96 44.39
CA LYS A 370 -4.24 0.91 45.24
C LYS A 370 -3.16 0.14 46.02
N LEU A 371 -2.03 -0.19 45.39
CA LEU A 371 -0.92 -0.88 46.05
C LEU A 371 -0.33 -0.04 47.19
N VAL A 372 -0.11 1.27 46.96
CA VAL A 372 0.35 2.20 47.99
C VAL A 372 -0.68 2.35 49.13
N GLU A 373 -1.98 2.39 48.82
CA GLU A 373 -3.02 2.47 49.85
C GLU A 373 -3.10 1.17 50.69
N GLU A 374 -2.95 0.00 50.06
CA GLU A 374 -2.87 -1.29 50.75
C GLU A 374 -1.60 -1.40 51.60
N GLU A 375 -0.45 -0.96 51.10
CA GLU A 375 0.80 -0.98 51.86
C GLU A 375 0.69 -0.08 53.10
N ARG A 376 0.16 1.14 52.94
CA ARG A 376 -0.12 2.03 54.07
C ARG A 376 -1.02 1.38 55.11
N LYS A 377 -2.09 0.69 54.69
CA LYS A 377 -2.99 -0.07 55.59
C LYS A 377 -2.30 -1.27 56.27
N LYS A 378 -1.28 -1.88 55.65
CA LYS A 378 -0.45 -2.94 56.25
C LYS A 378 0.50 -2.35 57.29
N GLN A 379 1.20 -1.26 56.96
CA GLN A 379 2.10 -0.54 57.88
C GLN A 379 1.34 0.02 59.11
N GLU A 380 0.15 0.59 58.92
CA GLU A 380 -0.69 1.13 59.99
C GLU A 380 -1.13 0.04 60.98
N LYS A 381 -1.55 -1.13 60.49
CA LYS A 381 -1.88 -2.29 61.34
C LYS A 381 -0.68 -2.82 62.12
N LEU A 382 0.50 -2.90 61.50
CA LEU A 382 1.73 -3.31 62.17
C LEU A 382 2.12 -2.33 63.29
N ALA A 383 2.03 -1.02 63.02
CA ALA A 383 2.29 0.02 64.02
C ALA A 383 1.29 -0.01 65.19
N GLU A 384 0.01 -0.33 64.93
CA GLU A 384 -0.98 -0.53 65.98
C GLU A 384 -0.68 -1.80 66.81
N GLU A 385 -0.30 -2.90 66.18
CA GLU A 385 0.06 -4.14 66.87
C GLU A 385 1.32 -3.96 67.74
N GLU A 386 2.33 -3.22 67.27
CA GLU A 386 3.49 -2.88 68.10
C GLU A 386 3.13 -1.99 69.29
N ARG A 387 2.20 -1.01 69.13
CA ARG A 387 1.72 -0.20 70.26
C ARG A 387 1.06 -1.09 71.30
N ARG A 388 0.08 -1.92 70.89
CA ARG A 388 -0.59 -2.91 71.74
C ARG A 388 0.36 -3.94 72.38
N LYS A 389 1.56 -4.15 71.85
CA LYS A 389 2.63 -4.96 72.48
C LYS A 389 3.40 -4.15 73.53
N ARG A 390 3.82 -2.92 73.21
CA ARG A 390 4.46 -1.99 74.17
C ARG A 390 3.57 -1.70 75.36
N ASP A 391 2.31 -1.31 75.13
CA ASP A 391 1.33 -1.00 76.19
C ASP A 391 1.19 -2.15 77.21
N LYS A 392 1.23 -3.41 76.73
CA LYS A 392 1.20 -4.61 77.57
C LYS A 392 2.51 -4.86 78.32
N GLN A 393 3.66 -4.61 77.70
CA GLN A 393 4.96 -4.72 78.36
C GLN A 393 5.08 -3.67 79.47
N ASP A 394 4.67 -2.43 79.20
CA ASP A 394 4.65 -1.34 80.18
C ASP A 394 3.69 -1.64 81.34
N GLU A 395 2.51 -2.23 81.06
CA GLU A 395 1.57 -2.65 82.11
C GLU A 395 2.11 -3.84 82.94
N GLU A 396 2.77 -4.80 82.32
CA GLU A 396 3.41 -5.93 83.03
C GLU A 396 4.61 -5.48 83.86
N GLU A 397 5.42 -4.54 83.34
CA GLU A 397 6.54 -3.95 84.08
C GLU A 397 6.04 -3.11 85.25
N ARG A 398 5.01 -2.27 85.07
CA ARG A 398 4.38 -1.56 86.19
C ARG A 398 3.88 -2.51 87.28
N LYS A 399 3.24 -3.63 86.92
CA LYS A 399 2.81 -4.67 87.88
C LYS A 399 3.98 -5.38 88.56
N LYS A 400 5.14 -5.51 87.91
CA LYS A 400 6.38 -6.03 88.52
C LYS A 400 6.98 -5.02 89.49
N GLN A 401 7.08 -3.74 89.11
CA GLN A 401 7.57 -2.66 89.96
C GLN A 401 6.67 -2.45 91.19
N GLU A 402 5.34 -2.53 91.02
CA GLU A 402 4.37 -2.44 92.11
C GLU A 402 4.51 -3.61 93.10
N LYS A 403 4.59 -4.85 92.62
CA LYS A 403 4.88 -6.03 93.46
C LYS A 403 6.22 -5.94 94.17
N LEU A 404 7.27 -5.46 93.50
CA LEU A 404 8.58 -5.26 94.12
C LEU A 404 8.52 -4.20 95.21
N ALA A 405 7.74 -3.12 95.02
CA ALA A 405 7.53 -2.09 96.03
C ALA A 405 6.67 -2.58 97.21
N GLU A 406 5.71 -3.48 97.00
CA GLU A 406 5.00 -4.17 98.09
C GLU A 406 5.91 -5.15 98.85
N GLU A 407 6.71 -5.95 98.13
CA GLU A 407 7.66 -6.89 98.74
C GLU A 407 8.77 -6.14 99.50
N GLU A 408 9.23 -5.00 98.99
CA GLU A 408 10.19 -4.13 99.69
C GLU A 408 9.55 -3.52 100.95
N LYS A 409 8.31 -3.01 100.89
CA LYS A 409 7.60 -2.53 102.09
C LYS A 409 7.42 -3.64 103.13
N ALA A 410 7.05 -4.85 102.70
CA ALA A 410 6.93 -6.00 103.59
C ALA A 410 8.29 -6.40 104.20
N LYS A 411 9.37 -6.35 103.41
CA LYS A 411 10.75 -6.56 103.88
C LYS A 411 11.20 -5.46 104.84
N GLN A 412 10.90 -4.19 104.58
CA GLN A 412 11.20 -3.08 105.49
C GLN A 412 10.41 -3.18 106.79
N GLU A 413 9.15 -3.63 106.77
CA GLU A 413 8.36 -3.85 108.00
C GLU A 413 8.86 -5.06 108.79
N LEU A 414 9.24 -6.15 108.12
CA LEU A 414 9.92 -7.30 108.73
C LEU A 414 11.29 -6.90 109.30
N GLU A 415 12.07 -6.09 108.59
CA GLU A 415 13.36 -5.59 109.06
C GLU A 415 13.18 -4.60 110.22
N ARG A 416 12.08 -3.83 110.26
CA ARG A 416 11.75 -2.97 111.41
C ARG A 416 11.42 -3.82 112.64
N LYS A 417 10.60 -4.86 112.50
CA LYS A 417 10.30 -5.83 113.58
C LYS A 417 11.57 -6.56 114.03
N ALA A 418 12.42 -6.98 113.11
CA ALA A 418 13.71 -7.57 113.40
C ALA A 418 14.67 -6.58 114.08
N LYS A 419 14.63 -5.28 113.75
CA LYS A 419 15.38 -4.22 114.45
C LYS A 419 14.83 -3.98 115.85
N GLU A 420 13.52 -4.02 116.06
CA GLU A 420 12.88 -3.95 117.38
C GLU A 420 13.25 -5.16 118.29
N GLU A 421 13.43 -6.36 117.71
CA GLU A 421 13.98 -7.52 118.44
C GLU A 421 15.51 -7.47 118.64
N VAL A 422 16.26 -6.97 117.65
CA VAL A 422 17.72 -6.86 117.68
C VAL A 422 18.20 -5.76 118.65
N GLU A 423 17.43 -4.69 118.84
CA GLU A 423 17.65 -3.70 119.92
C GLU A 423 17.65 -4.35 121.31
N ARG A 424 16.81 -5.37 121.53
CA ARG A 424 16.82 -6.14 122.79
C ARG A 424 18.05 -7.06 122.95
N ALA A 425 18.84 -7.26 121.89
CA ALA A 425 19.90 -8.27 121.83
C ALA A 425 21.34 -7.73 121.72
N LYS A 426 21.57 -6.43 121.45
CA LYS A 426 22.91 -5.90 121.06
C LYS A 426 23.62 -4.99 122.07
N LYS A 427 23.73 -5.43 123.33
CA LYS A 427 24.77 -4.96 124.28
C LYS A 427 26.07 -5.79 124.23
N ALA A 428 26.61 -6.10 123.04
CA ALA A 428 27.90 -6.79 122.91
C ALA A 428 28.70 -6.52 121.61
N LYS A 429 29.90 -5.93 121.81
CA LYS A 429 31.15 -6.02 121.00
C LYS A 429 31.26 -5.38 119.60
N LYS A 430 32.48 -4.86 119.36
CA LYS A 430 33.11 -4.34 118.11
C LYS A 430 34.16 -5.40 117.66
N LYS A 431 34.84 -5.40 116.51
CA LYS A 431 34.99 -4.56 115.28
C LYS A 431 35.46 -5.58 114.17
N ASP A 432 35.99 -5.34 112.96
CA ASP A 432 36.44 -4.16 112.17
C ASP A 432 36.57 -4.52 110.67
N SER A 433 36.86 -3.54 109.80
CA SER A 433 37.48 -3.65 108.44
C SER A 433 36.80 -4.50 107.33
N SER A 434 36.86 -4.20 106.02
CA SER A 434 37.33 -3.00 105.29
C SER A 434 37.02 -3.03 103.76
N LEU A 435 36.73 -1.86 103.17
CA LEU A 435 36.93 -1.44 101.75
C LEU A 435 35.99 -1.93 100.61
N SER A 436 35.97 -1.11 99.55
CA SER A 436 35.11 -1.09 98.32
C SER A 436 36.01 -0.59 97.12
N PRO A 437 35.56 -0.14 95.91
CA PRO A 437 34.20 -0.02 95.30
C PRO A 437 34.10 -0.37 93.76
N ALA A 438 32.99 0.04 93.13
CA ALA A 438 32.72 0.27 91.68
C ALA A 438 32.65 -0.96 90.73
N LEU A 439 31.81 -1.04 89.68
CA LEU A 439 31.17 -0.13 88.69
C LEU A 439 32.06 0.38 87.54
N GLU A 440 32.00 -0.30 86.38
CA GLU A 440 32.15 0.28 85.03
C GLU A 440 31.24 -0.45 84.01
N HIS A 441 30.93 0.22 82.88
CA HIS A 441 30.10 -0.32 81.80
C HIS A 441 30.93 -1.03 80.71
N SER A 442 30.33 -2.00 79.99
CA SER A 442 30.84 -2.43 78.68
C SER A 442 29.69 -2.83 77.74
N PRO A 443 29.62 -2.33 76.48
CA PRO A 443 28.42 -2.46 75.64
C PRO A 443 28.40 -3.69 74.70
N LEU A 444 27.41 -4.56 74.90
CA LEU A 444 26.94 -5.54 73.91
C LEU A 444 26.21 -4.83 72.74
N LEU A 445 26.93 -4.25 71.76
CA LEU A 445 26.25 -3.61 70.60
C LEU A 445 27.05 -3.42 69.28
N LEU A 446 28.25 -4.01 69.08
CA LEU A 446 29.06 -3.77 67.86
C LEU A 446 29.60 -5.02 67.12
N LEU A 447 29.14 -6.23 67.43
CA LEU A 447 29.65 -7.47 66.81
C LEU A 447 28.60 -8.35 66.11
N LEU A 448 27.38 -7.84 65.89
CA LEU A 448 26.25 -8.61 65.33
C LEU A 448 25.67 -8.07 64.01
N LEU A 449 26.24 -6.98 63.47
CA LEU A 449 25.85 -6.40 62.17
C LEU A 449 26.77 -6.81 61.00
N SER A 450 27.90 -7.47 61.28
CA SER A 450 28.96 -7.75 60.29
C SER A 450 28.76 -9.04 59.48
N VAL A 451 27.69 -9.80 59.71
CA VAL A 451 27.49 -11.16 59.15
C VAL A 451 26.23 -11.28 58.28
N LEU A 452 25.34 -10.28 58.30
CA LEU A 452 24.02 -10.31 57.63
C LEU A 452 23.94 -9.41 56.36
N GLY A 453 25.07 -8.88 55.89
CA GLY A 453 25.12 -7.92 54.77
C GLY A 453 25.51 -8.47 53.39
N CYS A 454 25.85 -9.76 53.27
CA CYS A 454 26.55 -10.29 52.08
C CYS A 454 25.71 -11.23 51.18
N THR A 455 24.38 -11.25 51.33
CA THR A 455 23.49 -12.17 50.60
C THR A 455 22.39 -11.47 49.79
N LEU A 456 22.50 -10.15 49.56
CA LEU A 456 21.47 -9.34 48.90
C LEU A 456 22.01 -8.30 47.90
N VAL A 457 22.95 -8.69 47.05
CA VAL A 457 23.10 -8.11 45.70
C VAL A 457 23.47 -9.23 44.71
N CYS A 458 22.46 -9.71 43.99
CA CYS A 458 22.53 -10.44 42.72
C CYS A 458 21.37 -9.93 41.86
#